data_AF-A0A7S4LFN2-F1
#
_entry.id   AF-A0A7S4LFN2-F1
#
_cell.length_a   1.000
_cell.length_b   1.000
_cell.length_c   1.000
_cell.angle_alpha   90.00
_cell.angle_beta   90.00
_cell.angle_gamma   90.00
#
_symmetry.space_group_name_H-M   'P 1'
#
loop_
_entity.id
_entity.type
_entity.pdbx_description
1 polymer ?
#
loop_
_entity_poly.entity_id
_entity_poly.type
_entity_poly.pdbx_seq_one_letter_code
_entity_poly.pdbx_strand_id
1 'polypeptide(L)'
;GLRMRSSVEELALLYLATIQAIALGTRHIIETMNDKSYKIDTIMACGGGTKNPVWMQEHANATSCTVVLPQEPEAVLLGGAILGAVAGKAYGSVPEGMAAMSKAGVCVAPE
;
A
#
# COMPACT_ATOMS: atom_id res chain seq x y z
N GLY A 1 26.94 9.20 2.48
CA GLY A 1 25.77 9.01 1.62
C GLY A 1 26.12 9.16 0.15
N LEU A 2 26.69 10.29 -0.26
CA LEU A 2 26.98 10.56 -1.67
C LEU A 2 28.45 10.31 -2.02
N ARG A 3 28.72 9.87 -3.26
CA ARG A 3 30.05 9.64 -3.82
C ARG A 3 30.22 10.46 -5.10
N MET A 4 31.47 10.78 -5.48
CA MET A 4 31.78 11.49 -6.73
C MET A 4 31.77 10.56 -7.96
N ARG A 5 30.83 9.62 -8.02
CA ARG A 5 30.66 8.69 -9.14
C ARG A 5 29.29 8.91 -9.76
N SER A 6 29.22 8.97 -11.08
CA SER A 6 27.99 9.10 -11.84
C SER A 6 27.76 7.82 -12.63
N SER A 7 27.21 6.81 -11.96
CA SER A 7 26.96 5.47 -12.51
C SER A 7 25.51 5.05 -12.26
N VAL A 8 25.02 4.07 -13.02
CA VAL A 8 23.65 3.56 -12.88
C VAL A 8 23.46 2.90 -11.51
N GLU A 9 24.51 2.28 -10.98
CA GLU A 9 24.53 1.64 -9.67
C GLU A 9 24.32 2.66 -8.55
N GLU A 10 24.98 3.82 -8.61
CA GLU A 10 24.79 4.88 -7.61
C GLU A 10 23.38 5.49 -7.71
N LEU A 11 22.82 5.60 -8.92
CA LEU A 11 21.41 6.01 -9.10
C LEU A 11 20.44 4.98 -8.51
N ALA A 12 20.69 3.68 -8.73
CA ALA A 12 19.88 2.60 -8.18
C ALA A 12 19.93 2.56 -6.65
N LEU A 13 21.10 2.81 -6.06
CA LEU A 13 21.25 2.94 -4.61
C LEU A 13 20.48 4.15 -4.06
N LEU A 14 20.54 5.30 -4.73
CA LEU A 14 19.77 6.48 -4.33
C LEU A 14 18.26 6.22 -4.45
N TYR A 15 17.84 5.52 -5.49
CA TYR A 15 16.45 5.10 -5.68
C TYR A 15 15.97 4.19 -4.55
N LEU A 16 16.73 3.14 -4.22
CA LEU A 16 16.41 2.24 -3.11
C LEU A 16 16.36 2.99 -1.78
N ALA A 17 17.35 3.85 -1.51
CA ALA A 17 17.36 4.68 -0.31
C ALA A 17 16.13 5.59 -0.23
N THR A 18 15.64 6.09 -1.36
CA THR A 18 14.42 6.89 -1.43
C THR A 18 13.18 6.07 -1.11
N ILE A 19 13.05 4.85 -1.65
CA ILE A 19 11.97 3.92 -1.30
C ILE A 19 11.97 3.67 0.22
N GLN A 20 13.13 3.31 0.76
CA GLN A 20 13.27 2.97 2.18
C GLN A 20 12.97 4.17 3.08
N ALA A 21 13.38 5.38 2.69
CA ALA A 21 13.04 6.60 3.41
C ALA A 21 11.52 6.83 3.47
N ILE A 22 10.80 6.60 2.36
CA ILE A 22 9.34 6.72 2.32
C ILE A 22 8.69 5.64 3.18
N ALA A 23 9.13 4.39 3.07
CA ALA A 23 8.64 3.27 3.86
C ALA A 23 8.83 3.50 5.38
N LEU A 24 9.97 4.07 5.79
CA LEU A 24 10.23 4.48 7.18
C LEU A 24 9.32 5.64 7.61
N GLY A 25 9.00 6.56 6.70
CA GLY A 25 7.97 7.58 6.93
C GLY A 25 6.59 6.97 7.19
N THR A 26 6.20 5.96 6.41
CA THR A 26 4.96 5.20 6.64
C THR A 26 4.99 4.45 7.97
N ARG A 27 6.12 3.83 8.33
CA ARG A 27 6.31 3.19 9.64
C ARG A 27 6.07 4.17 10.78
N HIS A 28 6.64 5.37 10.70
CA HIS A 28 6.45 6.40 11.72
C HIS A 28 4.97 6.80 11.87
N ILE A 29 4.22 6.90 10.77
CA ILE A 29 2.76 7.14 10.83
C ILE A 29 2.05 6.00 11.55
N ILE A 30 2.35 4.74 11.19
CA ILE A 30 1.73 3.56 11.79
C ILE A 30 2.02 3.48 13.29
N GLU A 31 3.28 3.66 13.70
CA GLU A 31 3.69 3.68 15.11
C GLU A 31 2.93 4.78 15.87
N THR A 32 2.87 5.99 15.31
CA THR A 32 2.13 7.11 15.91
C THR A 32 0.63 6.82 16.06
N MET A 33 0.02 6.10 15.12
CA MET A 33 -1.38 5.68 15.21
C MET A 33 -1.55 4.59 16.26
N ASN A 34 -0.66 3.60 16.29
CA ASN A 34 -0.73 2.50 17.25
C ASN A 34 -0.53 2.99 18.69
N ASP A 35 0.29 4.03 18.91
CA ASP A 35 0.40 4.73 20.20
C ASP A 35 -0.93 5.37 20.65
N LYS A 36 -1.85 5.64 19.70
CA LYS A 36 -3.21 6.15 19.96
C LYS A 36 -4.26 5.04 19.99
N SER A 37 -3.88 3.84 20.42
CA SER A 37 -4.76 2.66 20.59
C SER A 37 -5.19 1.94 19.31
N TYR A 38 -4.65 2.31 18.15
CA TYR A 38 -4.78 1.46 16.96
C TYR A 38 -3.91 0.21 17.08
N LYS A 39 -4.22 -0.80 16.26
CA LYS A 39 -3.44 -2.04 16.14
C LYS A 39 -3.25 -2.38 14.66
N ILE A 40 -2.62 -1.47 13.94
CA ILE A 40 -2.35 -1.63 12.52
C ILE A 40 -1.20 -2.62 12.36
N ASP A 41 -1.49 -3.72 11.68
CA ASP A 41 -0.55 -4.79 11.30
C ASP A 41 -0.61 -5.10 9.79
N THR A 42 -1.51 -4.43 9.06
CA THR A 42 -1.84 -4.72 7.67
C THR A 42 -2.05 -3.41 6.91
N ILE A 43 -1.45 -3.31 5.71
CA ILE A 43 -1.57 -2.18 4.81
C ILE A 43 -2.31 -2.63 3.54
N MET A 44 -3.48 -2.03 3.26
CA MET A 44 -4.18 -2.21 1.98
C MET A 44 -3.62 -1.18 0.98
N ALA A 45 -2.82 -1.64 0.02
CA ALA A 45 -2.09 -0.77 -0.90
C ALA A 45 -2.78 -0.64 -2.27
N CYS A 46 -2.74 0.55 -2.87
CA CYS A 46 -3.21 0.81 -4.22
C CYS A 46 -2.35 1.88 -4.93
N GLY A 47 -2.59 2.11 -6.22
CA GLY A 47 -1.88 3.12 -7.01
C GLY A 47 -0.59 2.62 -7.67
N GLY A 48 0.14 3.53 -8.31
CA GLY A 48 1.27 3.17 -9.20
C GLY A 48 2.42 2.41 -8.52
N GLY A 49 2.68 2.67 -7.23
CA GLY A 49 3.75 2.02 -6.47
C GLY A 49 3.56 0.50 -6.33
N THR A 50 2.33 0.00 -6.37
CA THR A 50 2.03 -1.43 -6.20
C THR A 50 2.55 -2.30 -7.35
N LYS A 51 2.87 -1.70 -8.49
CA LYS A 51 3.46 -2.38 -9.65
C LYS A 51 4.96 -2.67 -9.46
N ASN A 52 5.58 -2.11 -8.42
CA ASN A 52 7.00 -2.27 -8.15
C ASN A 52 7.23 -3.25 -6.99
N PRO A 53 7.82 -4.44 -7.23
CA PRO A 53 8.00 -5.43 -6.18
C PRO A 53 8.96 -4.98 -5.08
N VAL A 54 10.01 -4.20 -5.39
CA VAL A 54 10.94 -3.65 -4.40
C VAL A 54 10.21 -2.66 -3.50
N TRP A 55 9.38 -1.78 -4.07
CA TRP A 55 8.56 -0.86 -3.27
C TRP A 55 7.70 -1.62 -2.25
N MET A 56 7.03 -2.68 -2.69
CA MET A 56 6.13 -3.47 -1.83
C MET A 56 6.87 -4.20 -0.72
N GLN A 57 7.98 -4.86 -1.04
CA GLN A 57 8.77 -5.60 -0.06
C GLN A 57 9.41 -4.67 0.97
N GLU A 58 10.01 -3.55 0.55
CA GLU A 58 10.64 -2.59 1.47
C GLU A 58 9.61 -1.95 2.40
N HIS A 59 8.37 -1.70 1.94
CA HIS A 59 7.29 -1.24 2.82
C HIS A 59 6.89 -2.31 3.83
N ALA A 60 6.72 -3.56 3.42
CA ALA A 60 6.41 -4.66 4.34
C ALA A 60 7.50 -4.81 5.40
N ASN A 61 8.76 -4.85 4.98
CA ASN A 61 9.93 -5.00 5.85
C ASN A 61 10.06 -3.82 6.84
N ALA A 62 10.01 -2.58 6.36
CA ALA A 62 10.20 -1.40 7.20
C ALA A 62 9.08 -1.22 8.22
N THR A 63 7.82 -1.47 7.83
CA THR A 63 6.63 -1.27 8.67
C THR A 63 6.28 -2.49 9.54
N SER A 64 6.90 -3.64 9.27
CA SER A 64 6.53 -4.93 9.85
C SER A 64 5.04 -5.28 9.68
N CYS A 65 4.40 -4.74 8.64
CA CYS A 65 3.01 -4.98 8.30
C CYS A 65 2.90 -5.89 7.08
N THR A 66 1.83 -6.69 7.01
CA THR A 66 1.49 -7.39 5.76
C THR A 66 0.93 -6.39 4.77
N VAL A 67 1.49 -6.31 3.56
CA VAL A 67 1.01 -5.41 2.51
C VAL A 67 0.16 -6.19 1.52
N VAL A 68 -1.10 -5.78 1.34
CA VAL A 68 -2.09 -6.47 0.51
C VAL A 68 -2.43 -5.63 -0.71
N LEU A 69 -2.32 -6.23 -1.88
CA LEU A 69 -2.74 -5.65 -3.16
C LEU A 69 -4.15 -6.13 -3.50
N PRO A 70 -5.05 -5.27 -4.01
CA PRO A 70 -6.35 -5.70 -4.50
C PRO A 70 -6.24 -6.48 -5.83
N GLN A 71 -7.24 -7.31 -6.15
CA GLN A 71 -7.35 -7.93 -7.48
C GLN A 71 -7.63 -6.90 -8.58
N GLU A 72 -8.42 -5.88 -8.27
CA GLU A 72 -8.69 -4.74 -9.16
C GLU A 72 -7.74 -3.57 -8.78
N PRO A 73 -6.76 -3.23 -9.64
CA PRO A 73 -5.79 -2.18 -9.34
C PRO A 73 -6.38 -0.76 -9.34
N GLU A 74 -7.49 -0.52 -10.04
CA GLU A 74 -8.10 0.81 -10.17
C GLU A 74 -9.03 1.14 -8.99
N ALA A 75 -8.44 1.26 -7.79
CA ALA A 75 -9.17 1.41 -6.53
C ALA A 75 -10.17 2.58 -6.49
N VAL A 76 -9.83 3.72 -7.14
CA VAL A 76 -10.71 4.91 -7.17
C VAL A 76 -11.93 4.67 -8.07
N LEU A 77 -11.74 4.05 -9.24
CA LEU A 77 -12.84 3.72 -10.15
C LEU A 77 -13.77 2.68 -9.52
N LEU A 78 -13.20 1.64 -8.90
CA LEU A 78 -13.98 0.63 -8.19
C LEU A 78 -14.76 1.24 -7.02
N GLY A 79 -14.13 2.13 -6.24
CA GLY A 79 -14.80 2.87 -5.16
C GLY A 79 -16.01 3.67 -5.66
N GLY A 80 -15.86 4.39 -6.78
CA GLY A 80 -16.97 5.08 -7.43
C GLY A 80 -18.10 4.15 -7.87
N ALA A 81 -17.75 3.00 -8.45
CA ALA A 81 -18.72 1.97 -8.84
C ALA A 81 -19.47 1.38 -7.64
N ILE A 82 -18.78 1.12 -6.53
CA ILE A 82 -19.40 0.66 -5.27
C ILE A 82 -20.43 1.67 -4.76
N LEU A 83 -20.05 2.95 -4.72
CA LEU A 83 -20.98 4.01 -4.29
C LEU A 83 -22.19 4.11 -5.23
N GLY A 84 -21.97 4.00 -6.55
CA GLY A 84 -23.04 3.95 -7.54
C GLY A 84 -23.98 2.75 -7.36
N ALA A 85 -23.44 1.57 -7.06
CA ALA A 85 -24.23 0.36 -6.82
C ALA A 85 -25.09 0.47 -5.56
N VAL A 86 -24.57 1.07 -4.49
CA VAL A 86 -25.33 1.34 -3.25
C VAL A 86 -26.43 2.37 -3.50
N ALA A 87 -26.11 3.48 -4.19
CA ALA A 87 -27.12 4.49 -4.57
C ALA A 87 -28.21 3.91 -5.49
N GLY A 88 -27.83 2.98 -6.37
CA GLY A 88 -28.72 2.20 -7.23
C GLY A 88 -29.48 1.08 -6.52
N LYS A 89 -29.33 0.93 -5.19
CA LYS A 89 -29.97 -0.09 -4.35
C LYS A 89 -29.61 -1.54 -4.71
N ALA A 90 -28.50 -1.76 -5.41
CA ALA A 90 -27.98 -3.11 -5.67
C ALA A 90 -27.39 -3.74 -4.41
N TYR A 91 -26.89 -2.92 -3.48
CA TYR A 91 -26.43 -3.30 -2.14
C TYR A 91 -27.05 -2.36 -1.10
N GLY A 92 -27.29 -2.87 0.11
CA GLY A 92 -27.90 -2.12 1.21
C GLY A 92 -26.95 -1.18 1.93
N SER A 93 -25.63 -1.34 1.79
CA SER A 93 -24.63 -0.49 2.42
C SER A 93 -23.29 -0.47 1.68
N VAL A 94 -22.44 0.52 1.97
CA VAL A 94 -21.08 0.60 1.41
C VAL A 94 -20.22 -0.60 1.81
N PRO A 95 -20.17 -1.04 3.09
CA PRO A 95 -19.43 -2.25 3.46
C PRO A 95 -19.89 -3.51 2.71
N GLU A 96 -21.20 -3.67 2.50
CA GLU A 96 -21.75 -4.77 1.70
C GLU A 96 -21.27 -4.71 0.25
N GLY A 97 -21.34 -3.54 -0.39
CA GLY A 97 -20.81 -3.32 -1.72
C GLY A 97 -19.30 -3.57 -1.82
N MET A 98 -18.52 -3.11 -0.84
CA MET A 98 -17.08 -3.38 -0.76
C MET A 98 -16.79 -4.89 -0.68
N ALA A 99 -17.51 -5.62 0.18
CA ALA A 99 -17.33 -7.06 0.35
C ALA A 99 -17.72 -7.85 -0.92
N ALA A 100 -18.74 -7.40 -1.64
CA ALA A 100 -19.20 -8.04 -2.86
C ALA A 100 -18.32 -7.73 -4.08
N MET A 101 -17.79 -6.51 -4.17
CA MET A 101 -17.16 -5.99 -5.40
C MET A 101 -15.63 -5.91 -5.32
N SER A 102 -15.02 -6.00 -4.14
CA SER A 102 -13.57 -5.96 -3.97
C SER A 102 -13.04 -7.28 -3.40
N LYS A 103 -11.82 -7.67 -3.80
CA LYS A 103 -11.15 -8.87 -3.30
C LYS A 103 -9.66 -8.60 -3.11
N ALA A 104 -9.10 -9.15 -2.03
CA ALA A 104 -7.65 -9.22 -1.86
C ALA A 104 -7.04 -10.09 -2.97
N GLY A 105 -5.93 -9.61 -3.52
CA GLY A 105 -5.10 -10.30 -4.50
C GLY A 105 -3.85 -10.85 -3.83
N VAL A 106 -2.71 -10.21 -4.11
CA VAL A 106 -1.40 -10.63 -3.62
C VAL A 106 -1.14 -10.08 -2.22
N CYS A 107 -0.60 -10.92 -1.34
CA CYS A 107 -0.12 -10.52 -0.02
C CYS A 107 1.41 -10.60 0.01
N VAL A 108 2.05 -9.52 0.46
CA VAL A 108 3.50 -9.42 0.68
C VAL A 108 3.73 -9.34 2.17
N ALA A 109 4.33 -10.38 2.74
CA ALA A 109 4.68 -10.43 4.15
C ALA A 109 6.07 -9.79 4.38
N PRO A 110 6.33 -9.25 5.59
CA PRO A 110 7.70 -8.91 5.98
C PRO A 110 8.61 -10.14 5.93
N GLU A 111 9.86 -9.94 5.51
CA GLU A 111 10.93 -10.95 5.54
C GLU A 111 11.66 -11.03 6.89
#